data_AF-A0A7J6VMS4-F1
#
_entry.id   AF-A0A7J6VMS4-F1
#
_cell.length_a   1.000
_cell.length_b   1.000
_cell.length_c   1.000
_cell.angle_alpha   90.00
_cell.angle_beta   90.00
_cell.angle_gamma   90.00
#
_symmetry.space_group_name_H-M   'P 1'
#
loop_
_entity.id
_entity.type
_entity.pdbx_description
1 polymer ?
#
loop_
_entity_poly.entity_id
_entity_poly.type
_entity_poly.pdbx_seq_one_letter_code
_entity_poly.pdbx_strand_id
1 'polypeptide(L)' 'RVNEIAEENWRRFTADEITTLQGHLLKYPLQVDADGKVGPLPGHETFPDVGGKIIGAYTNLPDALTT' A
#
# COMPACT_ATOMS: atom_id res chain seq x y z
N ARG A 1 -8.50 6.04 -15.87
CA ARG A 1 -7.22 5.88 -16.61
C ARG A 1 -5.97 5.90 -15.74
N VAL A 2 -5.61 6.99 -15.03
CA VAL A 2 -4.37 6.99 -14.20
C VAL A 2 -4.47 6.00 -13.03
N ASN A 3 -5.61 5.98 -12.34
CA ASN A 3 -5.84 5.06 -11.23
C ASN A 3 -5.79 3.58 -11.67
N GLU A 4 -6.31 3.26 -12.85
CA GLU A 4 -6.25 1.91 -13.43
C GLU A 4 -4.79 1.48 -13.70
N ILE A 5 -3.97 2.39 -14.25
CA ILE A 5 -2.55 2.11 -14.50
C ILE A 5 -1.82 1.87 -13.17
N ALA A 6 -2.09 2.70 -12.16
CA ALA A 6 -1.49 2.58 -10.83
C ALA A 6 -1.89 1.26 -10.14
N GLU A 7 -3.14 0.82 -10.31
CA GLU A 7 -3.67 -0.43 -9.77
C GLU A 7 -3.08 -1.66 -10.47
N GLU A 8 -2.99 -1.63 -11.79
CA GLU A 8 -2.34 -2.69 -12.56
C GLU A 8 -0.85 -2.81 -12.21
N ASN A 9 -0.15 -1.68 -12.07
CA ASN A 9 1.24 -1.66 -11.65
C ASN A 9 1.41 -2.22 -10.23
N TRP A 10 0.49 -1.90 -9.30
CA TRP A 10 0.51 -2.49 -7.95
C TRP A 10 0.35 -4.01 -7.98
N ARG A 11 -0.59 -4.52 -8.79
CA ARG A 11 -0.79 -5.96 -8.98
C ARG A 11 0.45 -6.66 -9.53
N ARG A 12 1.15 -6.03 -10.47
CA ARG A 12 2.40 -6.53 -11.05
C ARG A 12 3.57 -6.49 -10.07
N PHE A 13 3.65 -5.43 -9.27
CA PHE A 13 4.68 -5.26 -8.26
C PHE A 13 4.56 -6.29 -7.13
N THR A 14 3.34 -6.71 -6.81
CA THR A 14 3.05 -7.69 -5.75
C THR A 14 2.92 -9.13 -6.26
N ALA A 15 3.15 -9.37 -7.56
CA ALA A 15 3.10 -10.71 -8.13
C ALA A 15 4.35 -11.53 -7.73
N ASP A 16 4.18 -12.84 -7.59
CA ASP A 16 5.28 -13.77 -7.27
C ASP A 16 6.38 -13.77 -8.36
N GLU A 17 6.01 -13.50 -9.60
CA GLU A 17 6.92 -13.39 -10.73
C GLU A 17 7.30 -11.93 -11.01
N ILE A 18 8.58 -11.69 -11.26
CA ILE A 18 9.09 -10.37 -11.64
C ILE A 18 8.50 -9.99 -13.00
N THR A 19 7.68 -8.94 -13.03
CA THR A 19 7.07 -8.41 -14.24
C THR A 19 7.48 -6.95 -14.47
N THR A 20 7.53 -6.55 -15.74
CA THR A 20 7.85 -5.16 -16.09
C THR A 20 6.67 -4.24 -15.80
N LEU A 21 6.94 -3.15 -15.09
CA LEU A 21 5.95 -2.13 -14.77
C LEU A 21 5.85 -1.11 -15.91
N GLN A 22 4.63 -0.59 -16.13
CA GLN A 22 4.43 0.53 -17.03
C GLN A 22 4.69 1.83 -16.26
N GLY A 23 5.96 2.21 -16.17
CA GLY A 23 6.42 3.33 -15.34
C GLY A 23 6.51 2.97 -13.85
N HIS A 24 6.61 3.98 -12.99
CA HIS A 24 6.85 3.79 -11.55
C HIS A 24 5.67 4.24 -10.67
N LEU A 25 4.52 4.54 -11.28
CA LEU A 25 3.33 4.92 -10.54
C LEU A 25 2.64 3.67 -9.99
N LEU A 26 2.51 3.59 -8.68
CA LEU A 26 1.87 2.50 -7.95
C LEU A 26 0.72 3.05 -7.12
N LYS A 27 -0.42 2.36 -7.13
CA LYS A 27 -1.53 2.66 -6.21
C LYS A 27 -1.09 2.24 -4.82
N TYR A 28 -1.17 3.16 -3.87
CA TYR A 28 -0.89 2.83 -2.48
C TYR A 28 -1.98 1.86 -1.96
N PRO A 29 -1.63 0.74 -1.31
CA PRO A 29 -2.55 -0.36 -0.97
C PRO A 29 -3.48 -0.04 0.21
N LEU A 30 -4.20 1.07 0.11
CA LEU A 30 -5.22 1.49 1.06
C LEU A 30 -6.60 1.45 0.41
N GLN A 31 -7.58 1.07 1.22
CA GLN A 31 -8.99 1.23 0.95
C GLN A 31 -9.51 2.38 1.80
N VAL A 32 -10.34 3.23 1.18
CA VAL A 32 -11.07 4.28 1.88
C VAL A 32 -12.55 3.90 1.84
N ASP A 33 -13.15 3.72 3.01
CA ASP A 33 -14.57 3.43 3.14
C ASP A 33 -15.41 4.69 2.85
N ALA A 34 -16.72 4.50 2.64
CA ALA A 34 -17.65 5.62 2.41
C ALA A 34 -17.64 6.65 3.56
N ASP A 35 -17.32 6.21 4.78
CA ASP A 35 -17.21 7.04 5.98
C ASP A 35 -15.84 7.76 6.09
N GLY A 36 -14.94 7.58 5.10
CA GLY A 36 -13.59 8.14 5.11
C GLY A 36 -12.59 7.38 5.99
N LYS A 37 -13.01 6.25 6.58
CA LYS A 37 -12.08 5.36 7.30
C LYS A 37 -11.09 4.76 6.33
N VAL A 38 -9.83 4.76 6.73
CA VAL A 38 -8.73 4.22 5.94
C VAL A 38 -8.36 2.85 6.50
N GLY A 39 -8.40 1.83 5.64
CA GLY A 39 -8.06 0.46 5.96
C GLY A 39 -7.05 -0.11 4.95
N PRO A 40 -6.40 -1.24 5.27
CA PRO A 40 -5.57 -1.92 4.30
C PRO A 40 -6.45 -2.51 3.20
N LEU A 41 -5.94 -2.55 1.97
CA LEU A 41 -6.63 -3.27 0.89
C LEU A 41 -6.70 -4.77 1.26
N PRO A 42 -7.85 -5.46 1.09
CA PRO A 42 -7.96 -6.88 1.42
C PRO A 42 -6.90 -7.72 0.68
N GLY A 43 -6.18 -8.57 1.40
CA GLY A 43 -5.06 -9.36 0.86
C GLY A 43 -3.72 -8.62 0.81
N HIS A 44 -3.69 -7.34 1.13
CA HIS A 44 -2.48 -6.51 1.19
C HIS A 44 -2.39 -5.79 2.55
N GLU A 45 -2.27 -6.56 3.63
CA GLU A 45 -2.11 -6.00 4.98
C GLU A 45 -0.67 -5.55 5.28
N THR A 46 0.29 -6.19 4.60
CA THR A 46 1.73 -5.95 4.76
C THR A 46 2.40 -5.60 3.45
N PHE A 47 3.49 -4.84 3.51
CA PHE A 47 4.34 -4.61 2.35
C PHE A 47 4.95 -5.94 1.85
N PRO A 48 5.02 -6.16 0.53
CA PRO A 48 5.77 -7.28 -0.03
C PRO A 48 7.22 -7.21 0.47
N ASP A 49 7.83 -8.37 0.68
CA ASP A 49 9.20 -8.59 1.17
C ASP A 49 9.50 -8.19 2.63
N VAL A 50 8.99 -7.05 3.10
CA VAL A 50 9.38 -6.49 4.41
C VAL A 50 8.44 -6.92 5.54
N GLY A 51 7.18 -7.23 5.23
CA GLY A 51 6.19 -7.63 6.24
C GLY A 51 5.71 -6.49 7.16
N GLY A 52 6.14 -5.25 6.91
CA GLY A 52 5.66 -4.07 7.63
C GLY A 52 4.18 -3.82 7.35
N LYS A 53 3.40 -3.48 8.39
CA LYS A 53 1.97 -3.17 8.23
C LYS A 53 1.78 -1.91 7.40
N ILE A 54 0.91 -1.96 6.39
CA ILE A 54 0.64 -0.84 5.48
C ILE A 54 -0.01 0.34 6.21
N ILE A 55 -0.92 0.07 7.16
CA ILE A 55 -1.55 1.09 8.02
C ILE A 55 -0.57 1.65 9.06
N GLY A 56 0.60 1.02 9.20
CA GLY A 56 1.50 1.26 10.31
C GLY A 56 0.99 0.67 11.63
N ALA A 57 1.66 1.02 12.71
CA ALA A 57 1.28 0.66 14.06
C ALA A 57 1.60 1.84 14.98
N TYR A 58 0.70 2.12 15.92
CA TYR A 58 0.99 3.05 16.98
C TYR A 58 2.09 2.46 17.88
N THR A 59 3.07 3.30 18.24
CA THR A 59 4.19 2.89 19.10
C THR A 59 4.18 3.74 20.36
N ASN A 60 4.83 3.27 21.43
CA ASN A 60 4.96 4.03 22.67
C ASN A 60 5.98 5.18 22.58
N LEU A 61 6.44 5.52 21.37
CA LEU A 61 7.36 6.62 21.15
C LEU A 61 6.60 7.94 21.24
N PRO A 62 7.21 8.99 21.82
CA PRO A 62 6.59 10.30 21.88
C PRO A 62 6.46 10.89 20.48
N ASP A 63 5.31 11.52 20.19
CA ASP A 63 5.00 12.13 18.91
C ASP A 63 6.08 13.12 18.44
N ALA A 64 6.72 13.84 19.37
CA ALA A 64 7.83 14.77 19.08
C ALA A 64 9.01 14.15 18.31
N LEU A 65 9.10 12.82 18.23
CA LEU A 65 10.13 12.10 17.47
C LEU A 65 9.62 11.51 16.14
N THR A 66 8.31 11.40 15.96
CA THR A 66 7.70 10.64 14.84
C THR A 66 6.75 11.47 13.98
N THR A 67 6.40 12.70 14.39
CA THR A 67 5.58 13.66 13.63
C THR A 67 6.37 14.85 13.16
#